data_AF-A0AAJ2D2T3-F1
#
_entry.id   AF-A0AAJ2D2T3-F1
#
_cell.length_a   1.000
_cell.length_b   1.000
_cell.length_c   1.000
_cell.angle_alpha   90.00
_cell.angle_beta   90.00
_cell.angle_gamma   90.00
#
_symmetry.space_group_name_H-M   'P 1'
#
loop_
_entity.id
_entity.type
_entity.pdbx_description
1 polymer ?
#
loop_
_entity_poly.entity_id
_entity_poly.type
_entity_poly.pdbx_seq_one_letter_code
_entity_poly.pdbx_strand_id
1 'polypeptide(L)'
;MDNRFLYRSSLKSKDIPKFQMMGITSELILSKQVFPKNIEITSFLNVVFNVEFKNYVMKSRTLILSRTVRVIEGCSENEYQNYRRKLLNFVEEYYESEEVSKNISKSSISKWVTGE
;
A
#
# COMPACT_ATOMS: atom_id res chain seq x y z
N MET A 1 -6.77 7.09 10.85
CA MET A 1 -7.54 5.92 11.31
C MET A 1 -6.84 4.68 10.78
N ASP A 2 -6.74 3.61 11.58
CA ASP A 2 -6.17 2.35 11.10
C ASP A 2 -7.23 1.62 10.26
N ASN A 3 -7.08 1.69 8.93
CA ASN A 3 -8.01 1.11 7.98
C ASN A 3 -7.65 -0.32 7.56
N ARG A 4 -6.71 -0.99 8.26
CA ARG A 4 -6.17 -2.30 7.85
C ARG A 4 -7.22 -3.38 7.63
N PHE A 5 -8.17 -3.49 8.56
CA PHE A 5 -9.23 -4.50 8.49
C PHE A 5 -10.20 -4.19 7.35
N LEU A 6 -10.47 -2.91 7.09
CA LEU A 6 -11.35 -2.48 6.01
C LEU A 6 -10.73 -2.76 4.64
N TYR A 7 -9.44 -2.45 4.46
CA TYR A 7 -8.72 -2.74 3.23
C TYR A 7 -8.70 -4.23 2.95
N ARG A 8 -8.30 -5.04 3.95
CA ARG A 8 -8.22 -6.49 3.83
C ARG A 8 -9.57 -7.11 3.50
N SER A 9 -10.63 -6.70 4.20
CA SER A 9 -11.98 -7.18 3.96
C SER A 9 -12.46 -6.84 2.54
N SER A 10 -12.29 -5.57 2.13
CA SER A 10 -12.70 -5.10 0.81
C SER A 10 -11.96 -5.84 -0.30
N LEU A 11 -10.63 -5.97 -0.20
CA LEU A 11 -9.80 -6.59 -1.23
C LEU A 11 -9.94 -8.11 -1.30
N LYS A 12 -10.43 -8.78 -0.25
CA LYS A 12 -10.78 -10.23 -0.31
C LYS A 12 -12.00 -10.50 -1.19
N SER A 13 -12.92 -9.54 -1.30
CA SER A 13 -14.06 -9.65 -2.22
C SER A 13 -13.61 -9.56 -3.67
N LYS A 14 -14.00 -10.53 -4.50
CA LYS A 14 -13.69 -10.49 -5.95
C LYS A 14 -14.45 -9.39 -6.69
N ASP A 15 -15.62 -9.02 -6.18
CA ASP A 15 -16.53 -8.05 -6.79
C ASP A 15 -16.39 -6.65 -6.20
N ILE A 16 -15.24 -6.35 -5.59
CA ILE A 16 -14.94 -5.01 -5.10
C ILE A 16 -15.07 -3.99 -6.27
N PRO A 17 -15.85 -2.92 -6.13
CA PRO A 17 -15.95 -1.88 -7.16
C PRO A 17 -14.63 -1.14 -7.37
N LYS A 18 -14.33 -0.75 -8.63
CA LYS A 18 -13.10 -0.02 -8.99
C LYS A 18 -12.82 1.19 -8.12
N PHE A 19 -13.85 1.96 -7.75
CA PHE A 19 -13.68 3.16 -6.91
C PHE A 19 -13.14 2.85 -5.52
N GLN A 20 -13.47 1.68 -4.94
CA GLN A 20 -12.91 1.28 -3.65
C GLN A 20 -11.42 0.95 -3.80
N MET A 21 -11.02 0.22 -4.84
CA MET A 21 -9.60 -0.07 -5.10
C MET A 21 -8.81 1.22 -5.36
N MET A 22 -9.38 2.17 -6.12
CA MET A 22 -8.79 3.49 -6.32
C MET A 22 -8.66 4.26 -5.00
N GLY A 23 -9.68 4.23 -4.14
CA GLY A 23 -9.66 4.88 -2.82
C GLY A 23 -8.56 4.32 -1.91
N ILE A 24 -8.50 2.99 -1.77
CA ILE A 24 -7.47 2.30 -0.97
C ILE A 24 -6.07 2.64 -1.50
N THR A 25 -5.86 2.49 -2.81
CA THR A 25 -4.58 2.81 -3.45
C THR A 25 -4.20 4.28 -3.21
N SER A 26 -5.19 5.18 -3.25
CA SER A 26 -4.96 6.60 -3.04
C SER A 26 -4.49 6.90 -1.62
N GLU A 27 -5.14 6.30 -0.62
CA GLU A 27 -4.80 6.49 0.78
C GLU A 27 -3.39 5.94 1.09
N LEU A 28 -3.04 4.77 0.55
CA LEU A 28 -1.71 4.18 0.67
C LEU A 28 -0.63 5.09 0.05
N ILE A 29 -0.79 5.51 -1.21
CA ILE A 29 0.18 6.36 -1.91
C ILE A 29 0.38 7.69 -1.17
N LEU A 30 -0.68 8.29 -0.64
CA LEU A 30 -0.61 9.58 0.06
C LEU A 30 0.01 9.46 1.45
N SER A 31 -0.10 8.30 2.10
CA SER A 31 0.40 8.10 3.47
C SER A 31 1.91 8.20 3.57
N LYS A 32 2.39 9.12 4.41
CA LYS A 32 3.82 9.22 4.79
C LYS A 32 4.24 8.16 5.81
N GLN A 33 3.28 7.49 6.44
CA GLN A 33 3.57 6.37 7.34
C GLN A 33 3.90 5.12 6.52
N VAL A 34 3.13 4.87 5.45
CA VAL A 34 3.37 3.75 4.52
C VAL A 34 4.58 4.03 3.64
N PHE A 35 4.64 5.23 3.03
CA PHE A 35 5.74 5.64 2.16
C PHE A 35 6.35 6.96 2.64
N PRO A 36 7.40 6.92 3.48
CA PRO A 36 8.11 8.12 3.92
C PRO A 36 8.62 8.98 2.76
N LYS A 37 9.17 8.36 1.72
CA LYS A 37 9.69 9.03 0.51
C LYS A 37 9.01 8.53 -0.76
N ASN A 38 8.92 9.38 -1.78
CA ASN A 38 8.31 9.00 -3.06
C ASN A 38 9.05 7.87 -3.77
N ILE A 39 10.37 7.74 -3.56
CA ILE A 39 11.18 6.69 -4.17
C ILE A 39 10.72 5.29 -3.73
N GLU A 40 10.19 5.17 -2.50
CA GLU A 40 9.69 3.90 -1.95
C GLU A 40 8.40 3.44 -2.64
N ILE A 41 7.63 4.39 -3.19
CA ILE A 41 6.40 4.11 -3.95
C ILE A 41 6.73 3.35 -5.24
N THR A 42 7.94 3.49 -5.79
CA THR A 42 8.38 2.82 -7.04
C THR A 42 8.21 1.30 -6.95
N SER A 43 8.65 0.70 -5.84
CA SER A 43 8.57 -0.76 -5.64
C SER A 43 7.11 -1.21 -5.58
N PHE A 44 6.27 -0.47 -4.84
CA PHE A 44 4.84 -0.72 -4.76
C PHE A 44 4.16 -0.68 -6.14
N LEU A 45 4.44 0.35 -6.95
CA LEU A 45 3.86 0.48 -8.29
C LEU A 45 4.26 -0.67 -9.22
N ASN A 46 5.52 -1.09 -9.16
CA ASN A 46 6.02 -2.20 -9.96
C ASN A 46 5.38 -3.53 -9.53
N VAL A 47 5.42 -3.84 -8.22
CA VAL A 47 4.90 -5.10 -7.68
C VAL A 47 3.40 -5.22 -7.91
N VAL A 48 2.63 -4.17 -7.57
CA VAL A 48 1.16 -4.22 -7.57
C VAL A 48 0.58 -3.98 -8.94
N PHE A 49 1.02 -2.94 -9.64
CA PHE A 49 0.41 -2.51 -10.90
C PHE A 49 1.26 -2.83 -12.14
N ASN A 50 2.48 -3.36 -11.98
CA ASN A 50 3.41 -3.61 -13.08
C ASN A 50 3.66 -2.36 -13.93
N VAL A 51 3.79 -1.20 -13.27
CA VAL A 51 4.07 0.09 -13.94
C VAL A 51 5.32 0.73 -13.38
N GLU A 52 6.02 1.44 -14.26
CA GLU A 52 7.13 2.30 -13.93
C GLU A 52 6.86 3.69 -14.49
N PHE A 53 6.95 4.70 -13.64
CA PHE A 53 6.76 6.08 -14.06
C PHE A 53 8.09 6.80 -14.22
N LYS A 54 8.13 7.70 -15.21
CA LYS A 54 9.29 8.56 -15.45
C LYS A 54 9.66 9.37 -14.20
N ASN A 55 10.94 9.69 -14.04
CA ASN A 55 11.45 10.44 -12.88
C ASN A 55 10.68 11.73 -12.56
N TYR A 56 10.20 12.47 -13.57
CA TYR A 56 9.42 13.69 -13.30
C TYR A 56 8.07 13.41 -12.63
N VAL A 57 7.45 12.25 -12.88
CA VAL A 57 6.23 11.82 -12.20
C VAL A 57 6.54 11.51 -10.74
N MET A 58 7.62 10.76 -10.50
CA MET A 58 8.04 10.33 -9.16
C MET A 58 8.41 11.50 -8.23
N LYS A 59 8.66 12.70 -8.77
CA LYS A 59 8.90 13.91 -7.97
C LYS A 59 7.66 14.43 -7.24
N SER A 60 6.45 14.11 -7.68
CA SER A 60 5.20 14.60 -7.05
C SER A 60 4.28 13.44 -6.66
N ARG A 61 4.00 13.32 -5.36
CA ARG A 61 3.14 12.25 -4.82
C ARG A 61 1.73 12.30 -5.41
N THR A 62 1.18 13.49 -5.61
CA THR A 62 -0.12 13.69 -6.27
C THR A 62 -0.08 13.33 -7.76
N LEU A 63 1.06 13.53 -8.43
CA LEU A 63 1.21 13.13 -9.83
C LEU A 63 1.34 11.60 -9.96
N ILE A 64 2.08 10.95 -9.06
CA ILE A 64 2.11 9.48 -8.96
C ILE A 64 0.70 8.94 -8.74
N LEU A 65 -0.02 9.51 -7.78
CA LEU A 65 -1.39 9.15 -7.46
C LEU A 65 -2.30 9.22 -8.69
N SER A 66 -2.38 10.39 -9.33
CA SER A 66 -3.27 10.60 -10.48
C SER A 66 -2.96 9.68 -11.65
N ARG A 67 -1.68 9.38 -11.90
CA ARG A 67 -1.26 8.41 -12.92
C ARG A 67 -1.66 6.99 -12.55
N THR A 68 -1.52 6.60 -11.28
CA THR A 68 -1.91 5.26 -10.80
C THR A 68 -3.42 5.06 -10.87
N VAL A 69 -4.21 6.09 -10.51
CA VAL A 69 -5.67 6.05 -10.63
C VAL A 69 -6.09 5.83 -12.09
N ARG A 70 -5.42 6.47 -13.06
CA ARG A 70 -5.67 6.23 -14.49
C ARG A 70 -5.33 4.82 -14.93
N VAL A 71 -4.28 4.21 -14.39
CA VAL A 71 -3.94 2.80 -14.63
C VAL A 71 -5.07 1.88 -14.16
N ILE A 72 -5.60 2.12 -12.95
CA ILE A 72 -6.71 1.32 -12.40
C ILE A 72 -8.00 1.52 -13.19
N GLU A 73 -8.32 2.77 -13.56
CA GLU A 73 -9.54 3.09 -14.29
C GLU A 73 -9.57 2.40 -15.65
N GLY A 74 -8.48 2.52 -16.42
CA GLY A 74 -8.37 2.00 -17.78
C GLY A 74 -8.01 0.52 -17.93
N CYS A 75 -7.83 -0.23 -16.82
CA CYS A 75 -7.45 -1.64 -16.91
C CYS A 75 -8.62 -2.56 -17.30
N SER A 76 -8.27 -3.67 -17.95
CA SER A 76 -9.17 -4.80 -18.21
C SER A 76 -9.58 -5.52 -16.93
N GLU A 77 -10.62 -6.36 -16.99
CA GLU A 77 -11.07 -7.14 -15.83
C GLU A 77 -9.98 -8.09 -15.30
N ASN A 78 -9.23 -8.73 -16.20
CA ASN A 78 -8.15 -9.64 -15.81
C ASN A 78 -7.02 -8.90 -15.07
N GLU A 79 -6.65 -7.71 -15.56
CA GLU A 79 -5.67 -6.85 -14.90
C GLU A 79 -6.21 -6.35 -13.56
N TYR A 80 -7.47 -5.93 -13.52
CA TYR A 80 -8.14 -5.48 -12.30
C TYR A 80 -8.08 -6.54 -11.19
N GLN A 81 -8.44 -7.78 -11.50
CA GLN A 81 -8.38 -8.89 -10.55
C GLN A 81 -6.95 -9.21 -10.11
N ASN A 82 -5.99 -9.06 -11.02
CA ASN A 82 -4.58 -9.25 -10.69
C ASN A 82 -4.07 -8.15 -9.75
N TYR A 83 -4.39 -6.88 -10.04
CA TYR A 83 -4.04 -5.74 -9.19
C TYR A 83 -4.68 -5.86 -7.81
N ARG A 84 -5.96 -6.25 -7.73
CA ARG A 84 -6.66 -6.51 -6.47
C ARG A 84 -5.91 -7.53 -5.61
N ARG A 85 -5.54 -8.68 -6.20
CA ARG A 85 -4.80 -9.73 -5.48
C ARG A 85 -3.43 -9.25 -5.01
N LYS A 86 -2.68 -8.57 -5.86
CA LYS A 86 -1.36 -8.05 -5.50
C LYS A 86 -1.44 -6.95 -4.43
N LEU A 87 -2.46 -6.11 -4.50
CA LEU A 87 -2.72 -5.08 -3.50
C LEU A 87 -3.12 -5.71 -2.16
N LEU A 88 -3.93 -6.78 -2.16
CA LEU A 88 -4.23 -7.54 -0.95
C LEU A 88 -2.97 -8.09 -0.30
N ASN A 89 -2.09 -8.74 -1.08
CA ASN A 89 -0.83 -9.28 -0.59
C ASN A 89 0.04 -8.17 0.02
N PHE A 90 0.21 -7.04 -0.68
CA PHE A 90 0.95 -5.89 -0.17
C PHE A 90 0.39 -5.39 1.17
N VAL A 91 -0.93 -5.28 1.27
CA VAL A 91 -1.62 -4.85 2.49
C VAL A 91 -1.36 -5.83 3.64
N GLU A 92 -1.48 -7.14 3.40
CA GLU A 92 -1.22 -8.16 4.42
C GLU A 92 0.25 -8.13 4.89
N GLU A 93 1.21 -8.11 3.96
CA GLU A 93 2.65 -8.05 4.26
C GLU A 93 3.04 -6.78 5.03
N TYR A 94 2.54 -5.62 4.59
CA TYR A 94 2.82 -4.34 5.25
C TYR A 94 2.38 -4.38 6.72
N TYR A 95 1.17 -4.85 6.99
CA TYR A 95 0.64 -4.88 8.35
C TYR A 95 1.27 -5.96 9.23
N GLU A 96 1.68 -7.10 8.69
CA GLU A 96 2.49 -8.09 9.41
C GLU A 96 3.83 -7.50 9.83
N SER A 97 4.50 -6.77 8.93
CA SER A 97 5.78 -6.11 9.24
C SER A 97 5.65 -5.03 10.34
N GLU A 98 4.55 -4.28 10.34
CA GLU A 98 4.24 -3.29 11.38
C GLU A 98 4.02 -3.93 12.76
N GLU A 99 3.39 -5.10 12.84
CA GLU A 99 3.20 -5.81 14.10
C GLU A 99 4.52 -6.34 14.67
N VAL A 100 5.36 -6.93 13.81
CA VAL A 100 6.68 -7.43 14.20
C VAL A 100 7.55 -6.29 14.74
N SER A 101 7.62 -5.15 14.06
CA SER A 101 8.39 -3.99 14.50
C SER A 101 7.90 -3.42 15.84
N LYS A 102 6.57 -3.36 16.07
CA LYS A 102 5.99 -2.94 17.37
C LYS A 102 6.35 -3.91 18.50
N ASN A 103 6.37 -5.21 18.24
CA ASN A 103 6.73 -6.22 19.24
C ASN A 103 8.23 -6.15 19.61
N ILE A 104 9.12 -5.94 18.63
CA ILE A 104 10.56 -5.72 18.87
C ILE A 104 10.80 -4.45 19.68
N SER A 105 10.08 -3.36 19.37
CA SER A 105 10.17 -2.11 20.13
C SER A 105 9.74 -2.31 21.59
N LYS A 106 8.61 -2.98 21.84
CA LYS A 106 8.14 -3.29 23.20
C LYS A 106 9.12 -4.15 23.99
N SER A 107 9.68 -5.21 23.38
CA SER A 107 10.66 -6.07 24.05
C SER A 107 11.99 -5.37 24.32
N SER A 108 12.38 -4.41 23.45
CA SER A 108 13.53 -3.56 23.69
C SER A 108 13.26 -2.65 24.89
N ILE A 109 12.16 -1.90 24.90
CA ILE A 109 11.79 -1.01 26.01
C ILE A 109 11.69 -1.76 27.34
N SER A 110 11.14 -2.98 27.37
CA SER A 110 11.05 -3.76 28.60
C SER A 110 12.43 -4.08 29.19
N LYS A 111 13.44 -4.39 28.36
CA LYS A 111 14.82 -4.62 28.82
C LYS A 111 15.43 -3.38 29.48
N TRP A 112 15.21 -2.21 28.88
CA TRP A 112 15.68 -0.94 29.46
C TRP A 112 15.04 -0.62 30.81
N VAL A 113 13.76 -0.98 31.01
CA VAL A 113 13.02 -0.72 32.25
C VAL A 113 13.38 -1.72 33.36
N THR A 114 13.66 -2.98 33.02
CA THR A 114 14.00 -4.01 34.00
C THR A 114 15.47 -4.02 34.41
N GLY A 115 16.34 -3.29 33.69
CA GLY A 115 17.75 -3.13 34.05
C GLY A 115 18.59 -4.41 33.89
N GLU A 116 18.17 -5.33 33.02
CA GLU A 116 18.95 -6.50 32.58
C GLU A 116 19.80 -6.20 31.34
#